data_AF-A0A833A624-F1
#
_entry.id   AF-A0A833A624-F1
#
_cell.length_a   1.000
_cell.length_b   1.000
_cell.length_c   1.000
_cell.angle_alpha   90.00
_cell.angle_beta   90.00
_cell.angle_gamma   90.00
#
_symmetry.space_group_name_H-M   'P 1'
#
loop_
_entity.id
_entity.type
_entity.pdbx_description
1 polymer ?
#
loop_
_entity_poly.entity_id
_entity_poly.type
_entity_poly.pdbx_seq_one_letter_code
_entity_poly.pdbx_strand_id
1 'polypeptide(L)'
;MPWRVALFENVFMLHGLDDGDRFRRYIVSNSVKRVVIVGSDYVGVGVNETLRRLEREVIVVECHEHLLWHMLDRGIAEHVEHVLTESSVEFVLGKRAAS
;
A
#
# COMPACT_ATOMS: atom_id res chain seq x y z
N MET A 1 -6.52 -7.15 20.46
CA MET A 1 -6.75 -5.69 20.53
C MET A 1 -7.12 -5.22 19.14
N PRO A 2 -8.24 -4.50 18.93
CA PRO A 2 -8.43 -3.81 17.66
C PRO A 2 -7.28 -2.82 17.51
N TRP A 3 -6.64 -2.82 16.34
CA TRP A 3 -5.55 -1.91 16.02
C TRP A 3 -5.96 -0.46 16.32
N ARG A 4 -5.05 0.38 16.83
CA ARG A 4 -5.29 1.82 17.14
C ARG A 4 -5.69 2.68 15.91
N VAL A 5 -5.92 2.04 14.77
CA VAL A 5 -6.38 2.62 13.50
C VAL A 5 -7.63 3.48 13.66
N ALA A 6 -8.55 3.09 14.56
CA ALA A 6 -9.79 3.84 14.80
C ALA A 6 -9.60 5.26 15.42
N LEU A 7 -8.37 5.62 15.81
CA LEU A 7 -8.06 6.95 16.37
C LEU A 7 -7.75 8.01 15.30
N PHE A 8 -7.52 7.62 14.05
CA PHE A 8 -7.08 8.52 13.00
C PHE A 8 -8.03 8.47 11.80
N GLU A 9 -8.52 9.64 11.37
CA GLU A 9 -9.51 9.75 10.28
C GLU A 9 -8.95 9.37 8.90
N ASN A 10 -7.62 9.38 8.75
CA ASN A 10 -6.91 9.12 7.50
C ASN A 10 -6.24 7.75 7.46
N VAL A 11 -6.50 6.86 8.42
CA VAL A 11 -5.97 5.50 8.45
C VAL A 11 -7.08 4.51 8.13
N PHE A 12 -6.86 3.67 7.12
CA PHE A 12 -7.86 2.76 6.59
C PHE A 12 -7.36 1.32 6.65
N MET A 13 -8.25 0.40 7.01
CA MET A 13 -8.11 -1.03 6.75
C MET A 13 -8.98 -1.37 5.55
N LEU A 14 -8.50 -2.20 4.63
CA LEU A 14 -9.22 -2.63 3.44
C LEU A 14 -9.49 -4.13 3.53
N HIS A 15 -10.70 -4.51 3.95
CA HIS A 15 -11.13 -5.90 4.00
C HIS A 15 -12.29 -6.19 3.06
N GLY A 16 -13.23 -5.26 2.93
CA GLY A 16 -14.40 -5.39 2.06
C GLY A 16 -14.53 -4.25 1.05
N LEU A 17 -15.52 -4.37 0.17
CA LEU A 17 -15.84 -3.35 -0.83
C LEU A 17 -16.19 -2.00 -0.19
N ASP A 18 -16.94 -2.02 0.92
CA ASP A 18 -17.33 -0.79 1.64
C ASP A 18 -16.12 -0.01 2.17
N ASP A 19 -15.07 -0.70 2.61
CA ASP A 19 -13.82 -0.07 3.04
C ASP A 19 -13.11 0.60 1.85
N GLY A 20 -13.08 -0.08 0.70
CA GLY A 20 -12.53 0.44 -0.54
C GLY A 20 -13.27 1.68 -1.03
N ASP A 21 -14.60 1.69 -0.96
CA ASP A 21 -15.42 2.83 -1.34
C ASP A 21 -15.24 4.01 -0.38
N ARG A 22 -15.12 3.76 0.93
CA ARG A 22 -14.82 4.80 1.92
C ARG A 22 -13.43 5.41 1.67
N PHE A 23 -12.43 4.57 1.45
CA PHE A 23 -11.06 4.98 1.14
C PHE A 23 -11.01 5.81 -0.15
N ARG A 24 -11.58 5.31 -1.25
CA ARG A 24 -11.60 6.02 -2.54
C ARG A 24 -12.27 7.38 -2.43
N ARG A 25 -13.42 7.46 -1.76
CA ARG A 25 -14.11 8.73 -1.52
C ARG A 25 -13.25 9.70 -0.72
N TYR A 26 -12.56 9.22 0.31
CA TYR A 26 -11.65 10.03 1.10
C TYR A 26 -10.50 10.61 0.27
N ILE A 27 -9.83 9.77 -0.53
CA ILE A 27 -8.72 10.19 -1.41
C ILE A 27 -9.16 11.29 -2.38
N VAL A 28 -10.30 11.10 -3.06
CA VAL A 28 -10.79 12.05 -4.07
C VAL A 28 -11.29 13.34 -3.42
N SER A 29 -12.10 13.25 -2.36
CA SER A 29 -12.74 14.43 -1.76
C SER A 29 -11.75 15.35 -1.05
N ASN A 30 -10.66 14.78 -0.52
CA ASN A 30 -9.65 15.54 0.21
C ASN A 30 -8.44 15.91 -0.66
N SER A 31 -8.49 15.65 -1.98
CA SER A 31 -7.38 15.89 -2.91
C SER A 31 -6.05 15.31 -2.39
N VAL A 32 -6.09 14.11 -1.80
CA VAL A 32 -4.91 13.48 -1.19
C VAL A 32 -3.86 13.28 -2.29
N LYS A 33 -2.62 13.70 -2.03
CA LYS A 33 -1.52 13.62 -3.01
C LYS A 33 -0.63 12.41 -2.79
N ARG A 34 -0.43 12.04 -1.53
CA ARG A 34 0.49 10.99 -1.11
C ARG A 34 -0.21 9.99 -0.20
N VAL A 35 0.03 8.71 -0.44
CA VAL A 35 -0.54 7.61 0.34
C VAL A 35 0.58 6.67 0.78
N VAL A 36 0.53 6.26 2.05
CA VAL A 36 1.40 5.20 2.58
C VAL A 36 0.56 3.93 2.69
N ILE A 37 1.02 2.86 2.05
CA ILE A 37 0.47 1.51 2.18
C ILE A 37 1.38 0.74 3.15
N VAL A 38 0.79 0.11 4.16
CA VAL A 38 1.53 -0.75 5.10
C VAL A 38 1.17 -2.19 4.79
N GLY A 39 2.16 -2.96 4.32
CA GLY A 39 2.01 -4.31 3.79
C GLY A 39 1.98 -4.33 2.25
N SER A 40 2.62 -5.35 1.69
CA SER A 40 2.78 -5.55 0.24
C SER A 40 2.29 -6.92 -0.23
N ASP A 41 1.20 -7.38 0.38
CA ASP A 41 0.47 -8.53 -0.14
C ASP A 41 -0.29 -8.16 -1.43
N TYR A 42 -1.08 -9.10 -1.95
CA TYR A 42 -1.85 -8.89 -3.17
C TYR A 42 -2.83 -7.71 -3.06
N VAL A 43 -3.32 -7.39 -1.86
CA VAL A 43 -4.18 -6.21 -1.63
C VAL A 43 -3.34 -4.94 -1.73
N GLY A 44 -2.21 -4.87 -1.02
CA GLY A 44 -1.30 -3.74 -1.07
C GLY A 44 -0.82 -3.42 -2.50
N VAL A 45 -0.44 -4.45 -3.26
CA VAL A 45 -0.03 -4.31 -4.67
C VAL A 45 -1.19 -3.85 -5.56
N GLY A 46 -2.40 -4.40 -5.39
CA GLY A 46 -3.57 -3.98 -6.17
C GLY A 46 -4.03 -2.54 -5.89
N VAL A 47 -3.97 -2.12 -4.62
CA VAL A 47 -4.28 -0.75 -4.20
C VAL A 47 -3.26 0.23 -4.74
N ASN A 48 -1.97 -0.13 -4.71
CA ASN A 48 -0.89 0.65 -5.30
C ASN A 48 -1.17 0.98 -6.79
N GLU A 49 -1.46 -0.03 -7.60
CA GLU A 49 -1.79 0.17 -9.03
C GLU A 49 -3.02 1.07 -9.24
N THR A 50 -4.04 0.94 -8.38
CA THR A 50 -5.22 1.81 -8.42
C THR A 50 -4.87 3.26 -8.09
N LEU A 51 -4.05 3.50 -7.08
CA LEU A 51 -3.62 4.84 -6.67
C LEU A 51 -2.71 5.51 -7.69
N ARG A 52 -1.85 4.73 -8.35
CA ARG A 52 -1.03 5.20 -9.47
C ARG A 52 -1.90 5.73 -10.61
N ARG A 53 -2.95 5.01 -10.99
CA ARG A 53 -3.92 5.45 -12.02
C ARG A 53 -4.68 6.72 -11.62
N LEU A 54 -4.75 7.01 -10.33
CA LEU A 54 -5.29 8.25 -9.78
C LEU A 54 -4.22 9.34 -9.62
N GLU A 55 -3.02 9.13 -10.16
CA GLU A 55 -1.86 10.04 -10.12
C GLU A 55 -1.44 10.42 -8.69
N ARG A 56 -1.47 9.44 -7.78
CA ARG A 56 -1.04 9.61 -6.39
C ARG A 56 0.39 9.11 -6.20
N GLU A 57 1.16 9.81 -5.38
CA GLU A 57 2.46 9.34 -4.89
C GLU A 57 2.21 8.22 -3.88
N VAL A 58 2.79 7.04 -4.12
CA VAL A 58 2.58 5.87 -3.26
C VAL A 58 3.91 5.44 -2.65
N ILE A 59 3.91 5.27 -1.33
CA ILE A 59 5.00 4.65 -0.59
C ILE A 59 4.47 3.35 0.00
N VAL A 60 5.11 2.23 -0.30
CA VAL A 60 4.76 0.91 0.25
C VAL A 60 5.80 0.55 1.30
N VAL A 61 5.35 0.31 2.52
CA VAL A 61 6.19 -0.14 3.64
C VAL A 61 5.93 -1.62 3.89
N GLU A 62 6.96 -2.44 3.74
CA GLU A 62 6.91 -3.88 3.99
C GLU A 62 7.92 -4.27 5.06
N CYS A 63 7.50 -5.13 5.99
CA CYS A 63 8.35 -5.63 7.06
C CYS A 63 9.21 -6.82 6.65
N HIS A 64 8.89 -7.46 5.52
CA HIS A 64 9.68 -8.52 4.88
C HIS A 64 10.69 -7.91 3.90
N GLU A 65 11.65 -8.73 3.46
CA GLU A 65 12.73 -8.27 2.57
C GLU A 65 12.31 -8.06 1.12
N HIS A 66 11.10 -8.49 0.73
CA HIS A 66 10.59 -8.40 -0.63
C HIS A 66 9.06 -8.38 -0.67
N LEU A 67 8.51 -7.88 -1.78
CA LEU A 67 7.06 -7.86 -2.02
C LEU A 67 6.49 -9.27 -2.17
N LEU A 68 5.19 -9.42 -1.88
CA LEU A 68 4.48 -10.69 -2.07
C LEU A 68 5.22 -11.88 -1.45
N TRP A 69 5.82 -11.68 -0.27
CA TRP A 69 6.79 -12.59 0.35
C TRP A 69 6.29 -14.02 0.60
N HIS A 70 4.98 -14.23 0.62
CA HIS A 70 4.34 -15.53 0.81
C HIS A 70 4.00 -16.22 -0.53
N MET A 71 4.14 -15.53 -1.66
CA MET A 71 3.81 -16.02 -3.00
C MET A 71 5.04 -16.14 -3.90
N LEU A 72 6.03 -15.26 -3.74
CA LEU A 72 7.21 -15.17 -4.60
C LEU A 72 8.47 -15.50 -3.82
N ASP A 73 9.44 -16.11 -4.51
CA ASP A 73 10.81 -16.08 -4.02
C ASP A 73 11.42 -14.70 -4.27
N ARG A 74 12.56 -14.44 -3.63
CA ARG A 74 13.25 -13.15 -3.73
C ARG A 74 13.63 -12.78 -5.16
N GLY A 75 14.09 -13.74 -5.96
CA GLY A 75 14.53 -13.47 -7.33
C GLY A 75 13.40 -13.00 -8.25
N ILE A 76 12.22 -13.59 -8.10
CA ILE A 76 11.02 -13.18 -8.85
C ILE A 76 10.48 -11.85 -8.27
N ALA A 77 10.49 -11.68 -6.94
CA ALA A 77 10.02 -10.47 -6.31
C ALA A 77 10.86 -9.24 -6.72
N GLU A 78 12.18 -9.37 -6.83
CA GLU A 78 13.08 -8.31 -7.33
C GLU A 78 12.69 -7.85 -8.75
N HIS A 79 12.25 -8.77 -9.61
CA HIS A 79 11.75 -8.40 -10.94
C HIS A 79 10.45 -7.60 -10.87
N VAL A 80 9.52 -8.00 -10.00
CA VAL A 80 8.26 -7.28 -9.78
C VAL A 80 8.50 -5.89 -9.20
N GLU A 81 9.39 -5.78 -8.21
CA GLU A 81 9.80 -4.53 -7.59
C GLU A 81 10.36 -3.55 -8.62
N HIS A 82 11.21 -4.02 -9.54
CA HIS A 82 11.75 -3.19 -10.61
C HIS A 82 10.64 -2.59 -11.49
N VAL A 83 9.72 -3.43 -11.98
CA VAL A 83 8.60 -3.00 -12.83
C VAL A 83 7.69 -1.99 -12.10
N LEU A 84 7.45 -2.18 -10.80
CA LEU A 84 6.63 -1.27 -10.00
C LEU A 84 7.37 0.02 -9.61
N THR A 85 8.69 0.01 -9.47
CA THR A 85 9.47 1.22 -9.11
C THR A 85 9.57 2.20 -10.28
N GLU A 86 9.71 1.69 -11.51
CA GLU A 86 9.62 2.50 -12.74
C GLU A 86 8.28 3.27 -12.85
N SER A 87 7.30 2.88 -12.05
CA SER A 87 5.93 3.34 -12.08
C SER A 87 5.60 4.43 -11.03
N SER A 88 6.61 5.11 -10.46
CA SER A 88 6.50 6.17 -9.43
C SER A 88 6.10 5.69 -8.03
N VAL A 89 6.47 4.46 -7.69
CA VAL A 89 6.21 3.86 -6.38
C VAL A 89 7.51 3.74 -5.60
N GLU A 90 7.52 4.21 -4.36
CA GLU A 90 8.64 4.02 -3.45
C GLU A 90 8.40 2.79 -2.58
N PHE A 91 9.42 1.93 -2.45
CA PHE A 91 9.38 0.73 -1.60
C PHE A 91 10.33 0.87 -0.41
N VAL A 92 9.79 0.70 0.80
CA VAL A 92 10.54 0.66 2.06
C VAL A 92 10.43 -0.75 2.63
N LEU A 93 11.38 -1.61 2.27
CA LEU A 93 11.40 -3.04 2.62
C LEU A 93 12.19 -3.31 3.91
N GLY A 94 11.89 -4.41 4.60
CA GLY A 94 12.53 -4.81 5.85
C GLY A 94 12.28 -3.86 7.03
N LYS A 95 11.24 -3.00 6.96
CA LYS A 95 10.92 -2.02 8.00
C LYS A 95 9.50 -2.23 8.53
N ARG A 96 9.34 -2.11 9.84
CA ARG A 96 8.03 -2.11 10.49
C ARG A 96 7.56 -0.69 10.72
N ALA A 97 6.31 -0.41 10.35
CA ALA A 97 5.64 0.82 10.78
C ALA A 97 5.48 0.80 12.32
N ALA A 98 5.88 1.88 12.99
CA ALA A 98 5.74 2.06 14.43
C ALA A 98 4.44 2.83 14.77
N SER A 99 3.91 2.64 15.98
CA SER A 99 2.62 3.20 16.47
C SER A 99 2.77 4.08 17.70
#